data_AF-H3D3Q4-F1
#
_entry.id   AF-H3D3Q4-F1
#
_cell.length_a   1.000
_cell.length_b   1.000
_cell.length_c   1.000
_cell.angle_alpha   90.00
_cell.angle_beta   90.00
_cell.angle_gamma   90.00
#
_symmetry.space_group_name_H-M   'P 1'
#
loop_
_entity.id
_entity.type
_entity.pdbx_description
1 polymer ?
#
loop_
_entity_poly.entity_id
_entity_poly.type
_entity_poly.pdbx_seq_one_letter_code
_entity_poly.pdbx_strand_id
1 'polypeptide(L)'
;LFSGKCTDSSTYSRPTLSLQQATDLVEQLYGMSVTKITNLPSYLDQNFRLEGQDGKRYVLKVMNVEDSKNKSLLEMQTLAMSFLKQHGLPAQTVIPTTTGELMSMEAIDCGHGVQTYCVRLMNYIAGKTIAETPVTQKDLYEVGKLAATVDKTLQTMDAPNIDALEKGD
;
A
#
# COMPACT_ATOMS: atom_id res chain seq x y z
N LEU A 1 27.17 -1.56 -36.42
CA LEU A 1 27.94 -1.26 -35.19
C LEU A 1 27.58 0.16 -34.79
N PHE A 2 26.71 0.51 -33.86
CA PHE A 2 25.89 -0.16 -32.85
C PHE A 2 24.55 0.60 -32.82
N SER A 3 23.41 -0.10 -32.87
CA SER A 3 22.12 0.47 -32.47
C SER A 3 21.79 -0.16 -31.14
N GLY A 4 22.23 0.50 -30.06
CA GLY A 4 21.77 0.18 -28.72
C GLY A 4 20.31 0.61 -28.61
N LYS A 5 19.39 -0.35 -28.65
CA LYS A 5 18.03 -0.13 -28.16
C LYS A 5 18.13 0.11 -26.66
N CYS A 6 17.90 1.35 -26.25
CA CYS A 6 17.57 1.67 -24.87
C CYS A 6 16.21 1.00 -24.62
N THR A 7 16.22 -0.19 -24.00
CA THR A 7 15.00 -0.81 -23.50
C THR A 7 14.57 0.01 -22.31
N ASP A 8 13.50 0.79 -22.49
CA ASP A 8 12.88 1.60 -21.47
C ASP A 8 12.41 0.69 -20.32
N SER A 9 13.18 0.62 -19.23
CA SER A 9 12.87 -0.19 -18.05
C SER A 9 11.73 0.41 -17.21
N SER A 10 11.12 1.51 -17.65
CA SER A 10 10.11 2.26 -16.89
C SER A 10 8.67 1.79 -17.09
N THR A 11 8.38 1.00 -18.13
CA THR A 11 6.98 0.73 -18.54
C THR A 11 6.30 -0.44 -17.82
N TYR A 12 7.06 -1.29 -17.10
CA TYR A 12 6.53 -2.54 -16.51
C TYR A 12 6.74 -2.66 -14.99
N SER A 13 7.00 -1.56 -14.30
CA SER A 13 7.15 -1.57 -12.84
C SER A 13 5.80 -1.68 -12.10
N ARG A 14 4.72 -1.16 -12.69
CA ARG A 14 3.38 -1.17 -12.10
C ARG A 14 2.68 -2.52 -12.31
N PRO A 15 2.10 -3.12 -11.25
CA PRO A 15 1.28 -4.31 -11.39
C PRO A 15 -0.02 -4.03 -12.15
N THR A 16 -0.43 -4.97 -13.00
CA THR A 16 -1.67 -4.94 -13.78
C THR A 16 -2.50 -6.20 -13.56
N LEU A 17 -2.69 -6.57 -12.29
CA LEU A 17 -3.52 -7.71 -11.90
C LEU A 17 -4.97 -7.46 -12.30
N SER A 18 -5.61 -8.54 -12.77
CA SER A 18 -7.06 -8.60 -12.91
C SER A 18 -7.75 -8.65 -11.54
N LEU A 19 -9.05 -8.34 -11.52
CA LEU A 19 -9.86 -8.51 -10.31
C LEU A 19 -9.86 -9.95 -9.80
N GLN A 20 -9.81 -10.95 -10.70
CA GLN A 20 -9.76 -12.36 -10.32
C GLN A 20 -8.44 -12.69 -9.63
N GLN A 21 -7.30 -12.32 -10.21
CA GLN A 21 -5.99 -12.54 -9.58
C GLN A 21 -5.90 -11.87 -8.21
N ALA A 22 -6.45 -10.67 -8.06
CA ALA A 22 -6.48 -9.97 -6.77
C ALA A 22 -7.38 -10.69 -5.74
N THR A 23 -8.53 -11.22 -6.17
CA THR A 23 -9.38 -12.07 -5.31
C THR A 23 -8.65 -13.33 -4.88
N ASP A 24 -8.03 -14.05 -5.81
CA ASP A 24 -7.32 -15.31 -5.55
C ASP A 24 -6.17 -15.08 -4.55
N LEU A 25 -5.43 -13.97 -4.68
CA LEU A 25 -4.39 -13.60 -3.71
C LEU A 25 -4.95 -13.37 -2.32
N VAL A 26 -6.12 -12.74 -2.20
CA VAL A 26 -6.73 -12.47 -0.88
C VAL A 26 -7.16 -13.78 -0.23
N GLU A 27 -7.79 -14.65 -0.99
CA GLU A 27 -8.25 -15.95 -0.50
C GLU A 27 -7.06 -16.84 -0.11
N GLN A 28 -6.01 -16.89 -0.93
CA GLN A 28 -4.81 -17.69 -0.68
C GLN A 28 -4.02 -17.18 0.53
N LEU A 29 -3.72 -15.89 0.58
CA LEU A 29 -2.78 -15.33 1.56
C LEU A 29 -3.44 -15.01 2.90
N TYR A 30 -4.73 -14.69 2.91
CA TYR A 30 -5.44 -14.20 4.10
C TYR A 30 -6.59 -15.12 4.53
N GLY A 31 -6.89 -16.19 3.78
CA GLY A 31 -7.96 -17.12 4.10
C GLY A 31 -9.34 -16.45 4.14
N MET A 32 -9.51 -15.35 3.39
CA MET A 32 -10.68 -14.48 3.43
C MET A 32 -11.43 -14.56 2.11
N SER A 33 -12.67 -15.04 2.15
CA SER A 33 -13.57 -14.99 1.00
C SER A 33 -13.98 -13.55 0.67
N VAL A 34 -13.84 -13.18 -0.60
CA VAL A 34 -14.13 -11.83 -1.10
C VAL A 34 -15.54 -11.78 -1.70
N THR A 35 -16.40 -10.92 -1.18
CA THR A 35 -17.78 -10.74 -1.70
C THR A 35 -17.85 -9.67 -2.78
N LYS A 36 -16.95 -8.70 -2.76
CA LYS A 36 -16.85 -7.64 -3.77
C LYS A 36 -15.42 -7.12 -3.85
N ILE A 37 -14.94 -6.86 -5.06
CA ILE A 37 -13.64 -6.23 -5.30
C ILE A 37 -13.72 -5.21 -6.43
N THR A 38 -13.04 -4.08 -6.27
CA THR A 38 -12.97 -2.99 -7.27
C THR A 38 -11.60 -2.34 -7.25
N ASN A 39 -11.11 -1.90 -8.42
CA ASN A 39 -9.90 -1.09 -8.51
C ASN A 39 -10.09 0.26 -7.78
N LEU A 40 -9.04 0.71 -7.09
CA LEU A 40 -8.90 2.08 -6.60
C LEU A 40 -7.94 2.87 -7.51
N PRO A 41 -8.18 4.18 -7.71
CA PRO A 41 -7.20 5.05 -8.34
C PRO A 41 -5.83 4.92 -7.68
N SER A 42 -4.81 4.69 -8.48
CA SER A 42 -3.45 4.39 -8.04
C SER A 42 -2.43 4.83 -9.10
N TYR A 43 -1.21 5.12 -8.67
CA TYR A 43 -0.16 5.69 -9.52
C TYR A 43 0.89 4.64 -9.93
N LEU A 44 1.83 4.31 -9.04
CA LEU A 44 2.84 3.27 -9.28
C LEU A 44 2.38 1.88 -8.83
N ASP A 45 1.71 1.84 -7.68
CA ASP A 45 1.15 0.60 -7.13
C ASP A 45 -0.21 0.28 -7.78
N GLN A 46 -0.76 -0.90 -7.46
CA GLN A 46 -2.15 -1.23 -7.75
C GLN A 46 -2.90 -1.50 -6.44
N ASN A 47 -3.96 -0.72 -6.21
CA ASN A 47 -4.77 -0.79 -5.00
C ASN A 47 -6.16 -1.30 -5.37
N PHE A 48 -6.70 -2.21 -4.57
CA PHE A 48 -8.07 -2.70 -4.69
C PHE A 48 -8.81 -2.45 -3.39
N ARG A 49 -10.05 -1.95 -3.49
CA ARG A 49 -11.00 -2.00 -2.38
C ARG A 49 -11.76 -3.31 -2.46
N LEU A 50 -11.90 -3.99 -1.34
CA LEU A 50 -12.71 -5.20 -1.25
C LEU A 50 -13.60 -5.25 0.00
N GLU A 51 -14.63 -6.09 -0.07
CA GLU A 51 -15.52 -6.45 1.03
C GLU A 51 -15.34 -7.95 1.32
N GLY A 52 -15.03 -8.28 2.57
CA GLY A 52 -14.91 -9.66 3.03
C GLY A 52 -16.28 -10.24 3.39
N GLN A 53 -16.37 -11.56 3.49
CA GLN A 53 -17.60 -12.24 3.97
C GLN A 53 -17.94 -11.88 5.43
N ASP A 54 -16.96 -11.38 6.19
CA ASP A 54 -17.14 -10.84 7.54
C ASP A 54 -17.85 -9.47 7.57
N GLY A 55 -18.23 -8.93 6.42
CA GLY A 55 -18.89 -7.64 6.27
C GLY A 55 -17.96 -6.43 6.44
N LYS A 56 -16.64 -6.66 6.58
CA LYS A 56 -15.66 -5.58 6.71
C LYS A 56 -15.09 -5.21 5.34
N ARG A 57 -14.50 -4.01 5.29
CA ARG A 57 -13.86 -3.47 4.10
C ARG A 57 -12.35 -3.43 4.28
N TYR A 58 -11.65 -3.73 3.20
CA TYR A 58 -10.20 -3.79 3.16
C TYR A 58 -9.65 -3.11 1.92
N VAL A 59 -8.36 -2.85 1.95
CA VAL A 59 -7.56 -2.41 0.80
C VAL A 59 -6.46 -3.44 0.58
N LEU A 60 -6.50 -4.14 -0.55
CA LEU A 60 -5.35 -4.91 -1.04
C LEU A 60 -4.42 -3.97 -1.78
N LYS A 61 -3.16 -3.95 -1.40
CA LYS A 61 -2.12 -3.14 -2.03
C LYS A 61 -1.05 -4.06 -2.62
N VAL A 62 -0.86 -3.96 -3.92
CA VAL A 62 0.23 -4.62 -4.66
C VAL A 62 1.23 -3.54 -5.04
N MET A 63 2.40 -3.58 -4.39
CA MET A 63 3.46 -2.61 -4.60
C MET A 63 4.09 -2.78 -5.98
N ASN A 64 4.62 -1.72 -6.58
CA ASN A 64 5.40 -1.82 -7.81
C ASN A 64 6.69 -2.64 -7.65
N VAL A 65 7.24 -3.14 -8.76
CA VAL A 65 8.41 -4.04 -8.78
C VAL A 65 9.62 -3.42 -8.08
N GLU A 66 9.90 -2.14 -8.29
CA GLU A 66 11.09 -1.49 -7.71
C GLU A 66 10.96 -1.32 -6.20
N ASP A 67 9.83 -0.81 -5.73
CA ASP A 67 9.59 -0.67 -4.28
C ASP A 67 9.50 -2.03 -3.58
N SER A 68 9.05 -3.07 -4.28
CA SER A 68 9.00 -4.45 -3.75
C SER A 68 10.38 -5.01 -3.40
N LYS A 69 11.46 -4.48 -3.99
CA LYS A 69 12.85 -4.88 -3.68
C LYS A 69 13.33 -4.34 -2.33
N ASN A 70 12.72 -3.26 -1.82
CA ASN A 70 13.15 -2.61 -0.59
C ASN A 70 12.27 -3.02 0.61
N LYS A 71 12.50 -4.23 1.12
CA LYS A 71 11.76 -4.78 2.26
C LYS A 71 11.85 -3.90 3.51
N SER A 72 13.04 -3.38 3.83
CA SER A 72 13.26 -2.53 5.02
C SER A 72 12.40 -1.27 4.98
N LEU A 73 12.27 -0.63 3.80
CA LEU A 73 11.40 0.53 3.63
C LEU A 73 9.92 0.18 3.83
N LEU A 74 9.48 -0.99 3.34
CA LEU A 74 8.10 -1.46 3.50
C LEU A 74 7.77 -1.82 4.96
N GLU A 75 8.73 -2.38 5.69
CA GLU A 75 8.65 -2.63 7.13
C GLU A 75 8.56 -1.31 7.90
N MET A 76 9.38 -0.32 7.56
CA MET A 76 9.32 1.02 8.15
C MET A 76 7.99 1.73 7.88
N GLN A 77 7.42 1.62 6.68
CA GLN A 77 6.08 2.12 6.40
C GLN A 77 5.03 1.49 7.31
N THR A 78 5.12 0.17 7.51
CA THR A 78 4.18 -0.58 8.35
C THR A 78 4.31 -0.18 9.83
N LEU A 79 5.54 0.02 10.30
CA LEU A 79 5.84 0.51 11.64
C LEU A 79 5.28 1.91 11.86
N ALA A 80 5.52 2.84 10.93
CA ALA A 80 5.01 4.21 11.01
C ALA A 80 3.47 4.24 11.08
N MET A 81 2.78 3.42 10.28
CA MET A 81 1.33 3.30 10.32
C MET A 81 0.82 2.81 11.69
N SER A 82 1.46 1.79 12.25
CA SER A 82 1.14 1.27 13.58
C SER A 82 1.39 2.32 14.67
N PHE A 83 2.52 3.02 14.60
CA PHE A 83 2.92 4.05 15.54
C PHE A 83 1.90 5.21 15.56
N LEU A 84 1.52 5.73 14.39
CA LEU A 84 0.49 6.77 14.28
C LEU A 84 -0.84 6.32 14.88
N LYS A 85 -1.25 5.07 14.62
CA LYS A 85 -2.48 4.51 15.19
C LYS A 85 -2.44 4.44 16.71
N GLN A 86 -1.32 4.02 17.30
CA GLN A 86 -1.13 3.96 18.76
C GLN A 86 -1.18 5.34 19.40
N HIS A 87 -0.80 6.39 18.67
CA HIS A 87 -0.87 7.79 19.11
C HIS A 87 -2.22 8.46 18.79
N GLY A 88 -3.25 7.68 18.48
CA GLY A 88 -4.62 8.17 18.30
C GLY A 88 -4.92 8.77 16.93
N LEU A 89 -3.97 8.75 15.99
CA LEU A 89 -4.19 9.22 14.63
C LEU A 89 -4.88 8.12 13.78
N PRO A 90 -5.83 8.50 12.90
CA PRO A 90 -6.43 7.55 11.99
C PRO A 90 -5.40 7.11 10.93
N ALA A 91 -4.87 5.91 11.10
CA ALA A 91 -4.01 5.24 10.12
C ALA A 91 -4.56 3.86 9.77
N GLN A 92 -4.24 3.38 8.56
CA GLN A 92 -4.56 2.01 8.18
C GLN A 92 -3.71 1.04 9.02
N THR A 93 -4.25 -0.14 9.28
CA THR A 93 -3.59 -1.23 9.98
C THR A 93 -3.51 -2.42 9.05
N VAL A 94 -2.31 -3.00 8.97
CA VAL A 94 -2.07 -4.21 8.19
C VAL A 94 -2.80 -5.39 8.82
N ILE A 95 -3.40 -6.23 7.97
CA ILE A 95 -3.98 -7.52 8.33
C ILE A 95 -2.90 -8.58 8.04
N PRO A 96 -2.47 -9.38 9.02
CA PRO A 96 -1.48 -10.43 8.78
C PRO A 96 -2.02 -11.52 7.84
N THR A 97 -1.12 -12.17 7.10
CA THR A 97 -1.43 -13.38 6.33
C THR A 97 -1.82 -14.54 7.25
N THR A 98 -2.29 -15.65 6.67
CA THR A 98 -2.56 -16.90 7.41
C THR A 98 -1.30 -17.49 8.07
N THR A 99 -0.11 -17.10 7.61
CA THR A 99 1.18 -17.45 8.22
C THR A 99 1.67 -16.46 9.27
N GLY A 100 0.95 -15.35 9.49
CA GLY A 100 1.29 -14.32 10.47
C GLY A 100 2.22 -13.21 9.96
N GLU A 101 2.58 -13.22 8.68
CA GLU A 101 3.43 -12.21 8.07
C GLU A 101 2.64 -10.92 7.77
N LEU A 102 3.29 -9.76 7.89
CA LEU A 102 2.68 -8.45 7.60
C LEU A 102 2.72 -8.07 6.12
N MET A 103 3.46 -8.84 5.31
CA MET A 103 3.56 -8.66 3.87
C MET A 103 4.00 -9.98 3.23
N SER A 104 3.59 -10.21 1.98
CA SER A 104 4.01 -11.39 1.21
C SER A 104 4.67 -10.98 -0.09
N MET A 105 5.72 -11.70 -0.49
CA MET A 105 6.41 -11.50 -1.77
C MET A 105 5.91 -12.55 -2.76
N GLU A 106 5.15 -12.10 -3.75
CA GLU A 106 4.44 -12.99 -4.68
C GLU A 106 5.01 -12.89 -6.08
N ALA A 107 5.30 -14.03 -6.69
CA ALA A 107 5.67 -14.13 -8.09
C ALA A 107 4.41 -14.16 -8.95
N ILE A 108 4.13 -13.09 -9.69
CA ILE A 108 2.89 -12.88 -10.43
C ILE A 108 3.20 -12.51 -11.87
N ASP A 109 2.56 -13.16 -12.83
CA ASP A 109 2.56 -12.73 -14.23
C ASP A 109 1.36 -11.81 -14.47
N CYS A 110 1.66 -10.55 -14.82
CA CYS A 110 0.64 -9.54 -15.16
C CYS A 110 0.42 -9.42 -16.68
N GLY A 111 0.86 -10.40 -17.48
CA GLY A 111 0.78 -10.40 -18.95
C GLY A 111 2.08 -9.97 -19.65
N HIS A 112 3.14 -9.75 -18.89
CA HIS A 112 4.44 -9.26 -19.37
C HIS A 112 5.62 -10.07 -18.81
N GLY A 113 5.34 -11.27 -18.31
CA GLY A 113 6.29 -12.12 -17.62
C GLY A 113 6.14 -12.03 -16.10
N VAL A 114 6.64 -13.08 -15.43
CA VAL A 114 6.58 -13.19 -13.97
C VAL A 114 7.50 -12.14 -13.33
N GLN A 115 6.94 -11.35 -12.42
CA GLN A 115 7.65 -10.41 -11.57
C GLN A 115 7.33 -10.67 -10.11
N THR A 116 8.20 -10.25 -9.19
CA THR A 116 7.95 -10.33 -7.75
C THR A 116 7.36 -9.03 -7.24
N TYR A 117 6.22 -9.11 -6.56
CA TYR A 117 5.52 -7.97 -5.98
C TYR A 117 5.29 -8.17 -4.49
N CYS A 118 5.42 -7.10 -3.70
CA CYS A 118 4.98 -7.08 -2.31
C CYS A 118 3.46 -6.88 -2.25
N VAL A 119 2.78 -7.80 -1.58
CA VAL A 119 1.33 -7.80 -1.36
C VAL A 119 1.02 -7.57 0.12
N ARG A 120 0.16 -6.58 0.40
CA ARG A 120 -0.31 -6.25 1.75
C ARG A 120 -1.82 -6.05 1.78
N LEU A 121 -2.49 -6.59 2.79
CA LEU A 121 -3.89 -6.30 3.07
C LEU A 121 -3.99 -5.35 4.24
N MET A 122 -4.82 -4.33 4.12
CA MET A 122 -5.01 -3.29 5.14
C MET A 122 -6.50 -3.08 5.40
N ASN A 123 -6.87 -2.66 6.61
CA ASN A 123 -8.24 -2.22 6.84
C ASN A 123 -8.59 -1.00 5.98
N TYR A 124 -9.87 -0.85 5.64
CA TYR A 124 -10.37 0.34 4.97
C TYR A 124 -10.73 1.44 5.98
N ILE A 125 -10.26 2.66 5.75
CA ILE A 125 -10.69 3.84 6.52
C ILE A 125 -11.95 4.41 5.86
N ALA A 126 -13.06 4.39 6.60
CA ALA A 126 -14.30 4.98 6.14
C ALA A 126 -14.19 6.51 6.07
N GLY A 127 -14.59 7.08 4.95
CA GLY A 127 -14.60 8.52 4.75
C GLY A 127 -14.91 8.89 3.30
N LYS A 128 -14.90 10.18 3.03
CA LYS A 128 -14.89 10.74 1.68
C LYS A 128 -13.54 11.40 1.47
N THR A 129 -12.99 11.26 0.27
CA THR A 129 -11.78 11.96 -0.12
C THR A 129 -12.09 13.45 -0.27
N ILE A 130 -11.09 14.30 -0.02
CA ILE A 130 -11.25 15.77 -0.14
C ILE A 130 -11.65 16.20 -1.56
N ALA A 131 -11.33 15.39 -2.57
CA ALA A 131 -11.68 15.63 -3.97
C ALA A 131 -13.18 15.39 -4.27
N GLU A 132 -13.91 14.67 -3.42
CA GLU A 132 -15.33 14.36 -3.60
C GLU A 132 -16.26 15.45 -3.05
N THR A 133 -15.73 16.49 -2.40
CA THR A 133 -16.51 17.57 -1.77
C THR A 133 -15.91 18.93 -2.08
N PRO A 134 -16.71 20.00 -2.21
CA PRO A 134 -16.18 21.36 -2.30
C PRO A 134 -15.29 21.68 -1.10
N VAL A 135 -14.03 22.03 -1.37
CA VAL A 135 -13.04 22.29 -0.31
C VAL A 135 -13.31 23.64 0.35
N THR A 136 -13.45 23.63 1.67
CA THR A 136 -13.62 24.85 2.48
C THR A 136 -12.30 25.29 3.13
N GLN A 137 -12.23 26.55 3.59
CA GLN A 137 -11.08 27.02 4.37
C GLN A 137 -10.87 26.21 5.65
N LYS A 138 -11.96 25.72 6.26
CA LYS A 138 -11.90 24.86 7.45
C LYS A 138 -11.24 23.52 7.12
N ASP A 139 -11.56 22.92 5.98
CA ASP A 139 -10.94 21.65 5.57
C ASP A 139 -9.43 21.81 5.38
N LEU A 140 -9.00 22.90 4.75
CA LEU A 140 -7.57 23.21 4.58
C LEU A 140 -6.86 23.40 5.93
N TYR A 141 -7.50 24.09 6.89
CA TYR A 141 -6.98 24.24 8.24
C TYR A 141 -6.82 22.88 8.95
N GLU A 142 -7.84 22.03 8.90
CA GLU A 142 -7.79 20.70 9.52
C GLU A 142 -6.76 19.79 8.86
N VAL A 143 -6.59 19.86 7.54
CA VAL A 143 -5.52 19.14 6.82
C VAL A 143 -4.14 19.61 7.28
N GLY A 144 -3.91 20.93 7.38
CA GLY A 144 -2.64 21.48 7.87
C GLY A 144 -2.35 21.07 9.30
N LYS A 145 -3.35 21.12 10.18
CA LYS A 145 -3.26 20.66 11.56
C LYS A 145 -2.95 19.16 11.65
N LEU A 146 -3.60 18.34 10.84
CA LEU A 146 -3.34 16.91 10.77
C LEU A 146 -1.90 16.62 10.30
N ALA A 147 -1.45 17.29 9.23
CA ALA A 147 -0.09 17.14 8.71
C ALA A 147 0.96 17.49 9.78
N ALA A 148 0.79 18.61 10.48
CA ALA A 148 1.68 19.01 11.58
C ALA A 148 1.63 18.04 12.76
N THR A 149 0.48 17.42 13.03
CA THR A 149 0.35 16.43 14.10
C THR A 149 1.04 15.13 13.73
N VAL A 150 0.89 14.66 12.49
CA VAL A 150 1.60 13.49 11.95
C VAL A 150 3.10 13.70 12.02
N ASP A 151 3.60 14.84 11.53
CA ASP A 151 5.03 15.19 11.55
C ASP A 151 5.63 15.15 12.97
N LYS A 152 5.02 15.88 13.91
CA LYS A 152 5.46 15.88 15.32
C LYS A 152 5.41 14.51 15.97
N THR A 153 4.41 13.70 15.63
CA THR A 153 4.28 12.35 16.17
C THR A 153 5.41 11.45 15.62
N LEU A 154 5.67 11.48 14.32
CA LEU A 154 6.73 10.66 13.72
C LEU A 154 8.14 11.04 14.21
N GLN A 155 8.38 12.31 14.56
CA GLN A 155 9.65 12.75 15.17
C GLN A 155 9.96 12.07 16.52
N THR A 156 8.94 11.55 17.22
CA THR A 156 9.12 10.84 18.49
C THR A 156 9.17 9.31 18.31
N MET A 157 9.13 8.82 17.07
CA MET A 157 9.21 7.39 16.79
C MET A 157 10.68 6.94 16.89
N ASP A 158 10.94 6.01 17.80
CA ASP A 158 12.20 5.26 17.83
C ASP A 158 12.01 3.98 17.00
N ALA A 159 12.88 3.77 16.01
CA ALA A 159 12.75 2.66 15.08
C ALA A 159 14.11 2.04 14.74
N PRO A 160 14.25 0.71 14.84
CA PRO A 160 15.41 0.03 14.31
C PRO A 160 15.35 0.16 12.78
N ASN A 161 16.34 0.81 12.16
CA ASN A 161 16.45 1.07 10.71
C ASN A 161 15.84 2.40 10.19
N ILE A 162 15.92 3.49 10.96
CA ILE A 162 15.64 4.84 10.44
C ILE A 162 16.48 5.15 9.19
N ASP A 163 17.72 4.65 9.11
CA ASP A 163 18.62 4.83 7.96
C ASP A 163 18.02 4.31 6.65
N ALA A 164 17.08 3.36 6.69
CA ALA A 164 16.35 2.89 5.50
C ALA A 164 15.46 3.97 4.85
N LEU A 165 15.22 5.09 5.56
CA LEU A 165 14.49 6.25 5.07
C LEU A 165 15.41 7.28 4.40
N GLU A 166 16.73 7.18 4.58
CA GLU A 166 17.68 8.06 3.92
C GLU A 166 17.69 7.76 2.41
N LYS A 167 17.36 8.76 1.60
CA LYS A 167 17.61 8.68 0.17
C LYS A 167 19.08 9.00 -0.02
N GLY A 168 19.85 8.09 -0.62
CA GLY A 168 21.23 8.40 -1.02
C GLY A 168 21.25 9.67 -1.86
N ASP A 169 22.14 10.60 -1.49
CA ASP A 169 22.36 11.88 -2.16
C ASP A 169 22.70 11.73 -3.66
#